data_AF-A0A6C2US66-F1
#
_entry.id   AF-A0A6C2US66-F1
#
_cell.length_a   1.000
_cell.length_b   1.000
_cell.length_c   1.000
_cell.angle_alpha   90.00
_cell.angle_beta   90.00
_cell.angle_gamma   90.00
#
_symmetry.space_group_name_H-M   'P 1'
#
loop_
_entity.id
_entity.type
_entity.pdbx_description
1 polymer ?
#
loop_
_entity_poly.entity_id
_entity_poly.type
_entity_poly.pdbx_seq_one_letter_code
_entity_poly.pdbx_strand_id
1 'polypeptide(L)'
;MAREIKRSMSQKLRMDGRDYSRPGWYFLTLGADYHRPLFGRVEGGEMLPNELGRLVDRCWSEIPQHYHHIELGAWQVMPNHFHGLIRIVRPGEKGLGEVVNMFKGSVTREWRRSKGAYDVSRHGGKEHGHGEKEHEHGEKEPARVWAPNYYDVICFDAEELAVRENYVRANPRRWAMRDVPQGSFKGRFYKGNLALLEMHVPRMALRVSRRSSEEDVAQLQRGLAAFEGVVCSTFFSPGERSCLNVLRAGTAHIVWMLPMGVPESIPADWTRSFLEERALWISTFPNEMTDASRASCEQANFLVEQFCSDGNNKAGQES
;
A
#
# COMPACT_ATOMS: atom_id res chain seq x y z
N MET A 1 -27.38 2.33 -12.93
CA MET A 1 -27.40 0.86 -13.06
C MET A 1 -25.97 0.33 -12.99
N ALA A 2 -25.41 0.33 -11.77
CA ALA A 2 -24.05 -0.16 -11.50
C ALA A 2 -24.08 -1.68 -11.50
N ARG A 3 -23.34 -2.31 -12.41
CA ARG A 3 -23.15 -3.76 -12.42
C ARG A 3 -22.15 -4.13 -11.33
N GLU A 4 -22.67 -4.58 -10.20
CA GLU A 4 -21.98 -5.43 -9.24
C GLU A 4 -21.34 -6.60 -9.98
N ILE A 5 -20.01 -6.66 -10.02
CA ILE A 5 -19.27 -7.85 -10.42
C ILE A 5 -18.63 -8.42 -9.16
N LYS A 6 -19.44 -9.15 -8.38
CA LYS A 6 -18.93 -10.30 -7.63
C LYS A 6 -18.70 -11.42 -8.65
N ARG A 7 -17.53 -11.44 -9.31
CA ARG A 7 -17.09 -12.60 -10.08
C ARG A 7 -16.31 -13.53 -9.16
N SER A 8 -16.85 -14.72 -8.97
CA SER A 8 -16.15 -15.83 -8.35
C SER A 8 -14.80 -16.09 -9.02
N MET A 9 -13.86 -16.59 -8.23
CA MET A 9 -12.49 -16.96 -8.58
C MET A 9 -12.44 -18.12 -9.59
N SER A 10 -12.88 -17.86 -10.82
CA SER A 10 -12.59 -18.68 -12.00
C SER A 10 -12.70 -17.78 -13.23
N GLN A 11 -11.67 -16.98 -13.46
CA GLN A 11 -11.40 -16.38 -14.76
C GLN A 11 -10.12 -17.05 -15.27
N LYS A 12 -10.14 -17.55 -16.51
CA LYS A 12 -9.01 -18.23 -17.16
C LYS A 12 -7.69 -17.55 -16.78
N LEU A 13 -6.85 -18.24 -16.00
CA LEU A 13 -5.63 -17.69 -15.39
C LEU A 13 -4.55 -17.33 -16.41
N ARG A 14 -4.65 -17.90 -17.62
CA ARG A 14 -3.70 -17.72 -18.71
C ARG A 14 -4.41 -17.28 -19.98
N MET A 15 -3.75 -16.39 -20.72
CA MET A 15 -4.13 -16.01 -22.08
C MET A 15 -4.22 -17.25 -22.99
N ASP A 16 -5.34 -17.39 -23.67
CA ASP A 16 -5.64 -18.51 -24.57
C ASP A 16 -4.70 -18.48 -25.80
N GLY A 17 -4.31 -19.66 -26.29
CA GLY A 17 -3.40 -19.79 -27.43
C GLY A 17 -1.95 -19.30 -27.21
N ARG A 18 -1.59 -18.83 -26.01
CA ARG A 18 -0.22 -18.42 -25.70
C ARG A 18 0.64 -19.62 -25.29
N ASP A 19 1.79 -19.75 -25.95
CA ASP A 19 2.90 -20.56 -25.48
C ASP A 19 3.74 -19.77 -24.44
N TYR A 20 3.75 -20.28 -23.21
CA TYR A 20 4.43 -19.71 -22.05
C TYR A 20 5.90 -20.16 -21.92
N SER A 21 6.45 -20.81 -22.94
CA SER A 21 7.89 -21.01 -23.12
C SER A 21 8.54 -19.96 -24.02
N ARG A 22 7.73 -19.10 -24.67
CA ARG A 22 8.23 -18.08 -25.59
C ARG A 22 8.84 -16.89 -24.86
N PRO A 23 9.83 -16.20 -25.46
CA PRO A 23 10.38 -14.98 -24.91
C PRO A 23 9.32 -13.91 -24.62
N GLY A 24 9.56 -13.14 -23.57
CA GLY A 24 8.68 -12.06 -23.15
C GLY A 24 8.69 -11.84 -21.64
N TRP A 25 8.11 -10.72 -21.23
CA TRP A 25 7.93 -10.35 -19.84
C TRP A 25 6.59 -10.84 -19.31
N TYR A 26 6.61 -11.35 -18.09
CA TYR A 26 5.45 -11.85 -17.36
C TYR A 26 5.44 -11.24 -15.96
N PHE A 27 4.36 -10.56 -15.62
CA PHE A 27 4.03 -10.18 -14.25
C PHE A 27 3.30 -11.35 -13.57
N LEU A 28 3.69 -11.65 -12.33
CA LEU A 28 3.12 -12.73 -11.53
C LEU A 28 2.54 -12.25 -10.22
N THR A 29 1.47 -12.91 -9.77
CA THR A 29 0.98 -12.86 -8.40
C THR A 29 0.84 -14.28 -7.84
N LEU A 30 1.58 -14.60 -6.79
CA LEU A 30 1.53 -15.87 -6.08
C LEU A 30 0.95 -15.66 -4.68
N GLY A 31 -0.21 -16.26 -4.41
CA GLY A 31 -0.83 -16.19 -3.07
C GLY A 31 -0.18 -17.16 -2.08
N ALA A 32 -0.04 -16.73 -0.83
CA ALA A 32 0.17 -17.65 0.28
C ALA A 32 -1.07 -18.55 0.48
N ASP A 33 -0.87 -19.70 1.08
CA ASP A 33 -1.95 -20.66 1.33
C ASP A 33 -3.09 -20.03 2.17
N TYR A 34 -4.32 -20.15 1.65
CA TYR A 34 -5.53 -19.48 2.17
C TYR A 34 -5.38 -17.97 2.42
N HIS A 35 -4.53 -17.27 1.66
CA HIS A 35 -4.25 -15.82 1.83
C HIS A 35 -3.82 -15.43 3.25
N ARG A 36 -3.24 -16.37 4.00
CA ARG A 36 -2.73 -16.13 5.36
C ARG A 36 -1.47 -15.25 5.30
N PRO A 37 -1.24 -14.36 6.29
CA PRO A 37 -0.06 -13.51 6.35
C PRO A 37 1.21 -14.29 6.78
N LEU A 38 1.64 -15.25 5.96
CA LEU A 38 2.73 -16.18 6.28
C LEU A 38 4.13 -15.57 6.14
N PHE A 39 4.28 -14.48 5.38
CA PHE A 39 5.60 -13.98 4.95
C PHE A 39 6.10 -12.78 5.77
N GLY A 40 5.30 -12.27 6.71
CA GLY A 40 5.66 -11.12 7.54
C GLY A 40 4.49 -10.15 7.68
N ARG A 41 4.80 -8.87 7.83
CA ARG A 41 3.82 -7.79 7.99
C ARG A 41 4.30 -6.51 7.31
N VAL A 42 3.41 -5.55 7.12
CA VAL A 42 3.73 -4.21 6.62
C VAL A 42 3.59 -3.21 7.75
N GLU A 43 4.62 -2.39 7.96
CA GLU A 43 4.63 -1.30 8.95
C GLU A 43 5.20 -0.04 8.28
N GLY A 44 4.59 1.13 8.51
CA GLY A 44 5.08 2.39 7.92
C GLY A 44 5.13 2.42 6.39
N GLY A 45 4.37 1.56 5.71
CA GLY A 45 4.43 1.43 4.24
C GLY A 45 5.63 0.63 3.73
N GLU A 46 6.33 -0.09 4.60
CA GLU A 46 7.43 -0.99 4.26
C GLU A 46 7.08 -2.44 4.62
N MET A 47 7.55 -3.37 3.80
CA MET A 47 7.40 -4.80 4.09
C MET A 47 8.50 -5.24 5.07
N LEU A 48 8.11 -5.82 6.20
CA LEU A 48 8.99 -6.47 7.15
C LEU A 48 8.86 -8.00 7.01
N PRO A 49 9.75 -8.66 6.25
CA PRO A 49 9.68 -10.09 6.04
C PRO A 49 10.10 -10.86 7.30
N ASN A 50 9.37 -11.93 7.62
CA ASN A 50 9.81 -12.91 8.60
C ASN A 50 10.81 -13.91 7.98
N GLU A 51 11.15 -14.99 8.69
CA GLU A 51 12.06 -16.03 8.18
C GLU A 51 11.60 -16.62 6.84
N LEU A 52 10.31 -16.96 6.73
CA LEU A 52 9.73 -17.50 5.50
C LEU A 52 9.69 -16.45 4.39
N GLY A 53 9.34 -15.20 4.69
CA GLY A 53 9.38 -14.11 3.72
C GLY A 53 10.79 -13.85 3.16
N ARG A 54 11.83 -13.92 4.00
CA ARG A 54 13.23 -13.82 3.56
C ARG A 54 13.65 -15.02 2.71
N LEU A 55 13.16 -16.21 3.03
CA LEU A 55 13.37 -17.39 2.19
C LEU A 55 12.72 -17.23 0.80
N VAL A 56 11.50 -16.72 0.75
CA VAL A 56 10.81 -16.41 -0.52
C VAL A 56 11.63 -15.44 -1.37
N ASP A 57 12.11 -14.34 -0.76
CA ASP A 57 12.92 -13.33 -1.43
C ASP A 57 14.22 -13.92 -2.01
N ARG A 58 14.96 -14.67 -1.17
CA ARG A 58 16.20 -15.33 -1.57
C ARG A 58 15.98 -16.31 -2.73
N CYS A 59 15.05 -17.26 -2.58
CA CYS A 59 14.79 -18.26 -3.61
C CYS A 59 14.32 -17.62 -4.94
N TRP A 60 13.65 -16.46 -4.89
CA TRP A 60 13.28 -15.73 -6.10
C TRP A 60 14.52 -15.13 -6.77
N SER A 61 15.37 -14.42 -6.01
CA SER A 61 16.60 -13.81 -6.53
C SER A 61 17.62 -14.82 -7.10
N GLU A 62 17.56 -16.08 -6.64
CA GLU A 62 18.42 -17.18 -7.10
C GLU A 62 17.95 -17.80 -8.44
N ILE A 63 16.74 -17.48 -8.93
CA ILE A 63 16.18 -18.08 -10.18
C ILE A 63 17.17 -17.99 -11.37
N PRO A 64 17.81 -16.86 -11.69
CA PRO A 64 18.74 -16.75 -12.82
C PRO A 64 20.02 -17.61 -12.67
N GLN A 65 20.35 -18.02 -11.45
CA GLN A 65 21.49 -18.92 -11.19
C GLN A 65 21.17 -20.36 -11.60
N HIS A 66 19.89 -20.73 -11.61
CA HIS A 66 19.41 -22.04 -12.03
C HIS A 66 18.91 -22.07 -13.47
N TYR A 67 18.48 -20.92 -14.00
CA TYR A 67 17.88 -20.77 -15.31
C TYR A 67 18.48 -19.57 -16.05
N HIS A 68 19.52 -19.80 -16.85
CA HIS A 68 20.25 -18.73 -17.53
C HIS A 68 19.45 -18.03 -18.64
N HIS A 69 18.32 -18.60 -19.05
CA HIS A 69 17.36 -17.97 -19.97
C HIS A 69 16.31 -17.10 -19.26
N ILE A 70 16.46 -16.85 -17.96
CA ILE A 70 15.57 -16.04 -17.16
C ILE A 70 16.25 -14.75 -16.70
N GLU A 71 15.57 -13.63 -16.90
CA GLU A 71 15.87 -12.35 -16.24
C GLU A 71 14.75 -12.00 -15.25
N LEU A 72 15.10 -11.31 -14.16
CA LEU A 72 14.13 -10.82 -13.18
C LEU A 72 13.96 -9.31 -13.31
N GLY A 73 12.72 -8.84 -13.20
CA GLY A 73 12.38 -7.42 -13.07
C GLY A 73 12.18 -7.04 -11.60
N ALA A 74 11.29 -6.10 -11.31
CA ALA A 74 10.90 -5.82 -9.93
C ALA A 74 10.13 -7.00 -9.28
N TRP A 75 10.36 -7.25 -8.00
CA TRP A 75 9.53 -8.14 -7.17
C TRP A 75 9.28 -7.54 -5.79
N GLN A 76 8.25 -8.07 -5.10
CA GLN A 76 7.87 -7.66 -3.76
C GLN A 76 7.22 -8.83 -3.02
N VAL A 77 7.83 -9.23 -1.91
CA VAL A 77 7.16 -10.09 -0.91
C VAL A 77 6.14 -9.22 -0.17
N MET A 78 4.93 -9.73 0.02
CA MET A 78 3.86 -9.10 0.79
C MET A 78 3.42 -10.07 1.89
N PRO A 79 2.69 -9.64 2.94
CA PRO A 79 2.37 -10.52 4.07
C PRO A 79 1.77 -11.86 3.68
N ASN A 80 0.85 -11.86 2.70
CA ASN A 80 0.11 -13.04 2.27
C ASN A 80 0.21 -13.37 0.78
N HIS A 81 1.13 -12.75 0.05
CA HIS A 81 1.35 -13.02 -1.37
C HIS A 81 2.72 -12.53 -1.81
N PHE A 82 3.05 -12.79 -3.05
CA PHE A 82 4.27 -12.36 -3.70
C PHE A 82 3.93 -11.82 -5.10
N HIS A 83 4.54 -10.70 -5.46
CA HIS A 83 4.51 -10.17 -6.81
C HIS A 83 5.91 -10.20 -7.43
N GLY A 84 6.01 -10.56 -8.71
CA GLY A 84 7.30 -10.59 -9.40
C GLY A 84 7.17 -10.43 -10.90
N LEU A 85 8.14 -9.76 -11.50
CA LEU A 85 8.33 -9.70 -12.94
C LEU A 85 9.45 -10.67 -13.34
N ILE A 86 9.18 -11.47 -14.37
CA ILE A 86 10.10 -12.47 -14.89
C ILE A 86 10.09 -12.40 -16.42
N ARG A 87 11.27 -12.50 -17.02
CA ARG A 87 11.44 -12.51 -18.47
C ARG A 87 12.02 -13.83 -18.91
N ILE A 88 11.43 -14.41 -19.94
CA ILE A 88 12.08 -15.46 -20.73
C ILE A 88 12.84 -14.76 -21.85
N VAL A 89 14.17 -14.92 -21.93
CA VAL A 89 14.98 -14.27 -22.98
C VAL A 89 15.16 -15.13 -24.23
N ARG A 90 15.10 -16.46 -24.10
CA ARG A 90 15.27 -17.41 -25.21
C ARG A 90 14.27 -18.55 -25.13
N PRO A 91 13.72 -19.01 -26.27
CA PRO A 91 12.84 -20.18 -26.31
C PRO A 91 13.61 -21.49 -26.15
N GLY A 92 12.90 -22.58 -25.86
CA GLY A 92 13.43 -23.96 -25.96
C GLY A 92 13.99 -24.58 -24.68
N GLU A 93 13.98 -23.84 -23.56
CA GLU A 93 14.32 -24.37 -22.22
C GLU A 93 13.04 -24.61 -21.38
N LYS A 94 13.06 -24.25 -20.10
CA LYS A 94 11.90 -24.37 -19.19
C LYS A 94 10.94 -23.21 -19.35
N GLY A 95 9.66 -23.52 -19.54
CA GLY A 95 8.62 -22.49 -19.64
C GLY A 95 8.28 -21.84 -18.29
N LEU A 96 7.51 -20.74 -18.32
CA LEU A 96 7.13 -19.97 -17.14
C LEU A 96 6.59 -20.85 -16.01
N GLY A 97 5.67 -21.77 -16.33
CA GLY A 97 5.04 -22.63 -15.34
C GLY A 97 6.03 -23.56 -14.64
N GLU A 98 7.03 -24.08 -15.35
CA GLU A 98 8.05 -24.95 -14.76
C GLU A 98 8.97 -24.17 -13.83
N VAL A 99 9.42 -22.98 -14.24
CA VAL A 99 10.26 -22.10 -13.42
C VAL A 99 9.51 -21.69 -12.14
N VAL A 100 8.24 -21.28 -12.26
CA VAL A 100 7.42 -20.88 -11.10
C VAL A 100 7.15 -22.06 -10.16
N ASN A 101 6.89 -23.26 -10.69
CA ASN A 101 6.70 -24.45 -9.87
C ASN A 101 7.97 -24.83 -9.11
N MET A 102 9.13 -24.70 -9.75
CA MET A 102 10.43 -24.95 -9.11
C MET A 102 10.70 -23.93 -8.01
N PHE A 103 10.44 -22.64 -8.24
CA PHE A 103 10.51 -21.60 -7.21
C PHE A 103 9.63 -21.94 -5.99
N LYS A 104 8.34 -22.23 -6.21
CA LYS A 104 7.40 -22.61 -5.14
C LYS A 104 7.87 -23.86 -4.38
N GLY A 105 8.39 -24.84 -5.10
CA GLY A 105 8.92 -26.09 -4.57
C GLY A 105 10.17 -25.89 -3.71
N SER A 106 11.13 -25.08 -4.15
CA SER A 106 12.35 -24.76 -3.41
C SER A 106 12.04 -24.09 -2.07
N VAL A 107 11.21 -23.04 -2.06
CA VAL A 107 10.76 -22.37 -0.83
C VAL A 107 10.10 -23.38 0.13
N THR A 108 9.17 -24.20 -0.39
CA THR A 108 8.46 -25.18 0.44
C THR A 108 9.39 -26.23 1.04
N ARG A 109 10.35 -26.73 0.25
CA ARG A 109 11.31 -27.75 0.67
C ARG A 109 12.27 -27.19 1.73
N GLU A 110 12.85 -26.02 1.48
CA GLU A 110 13.79 -25.39 2.41
C GLU A 110 13.10 -24.98 3.71
N TRP A 111 11.87 -24.46 3.64
CA TRP A 111 11.09 -24.15 4.85
C TRP A 111 10.85 -25.40 5.70
N ARG A 112 10.42 -26.50 5.08
CA ARG A 112 10.24 -27.78 5.78
C ARG A 112 11.52 -28.31 6.39
N ARG A 113 12.67 -28.16 5.72
CA ARG A 113 13.98 -28.54 6.28
C ARG A 113 14.35 -27.66 7.48
N SER A 114 14.12 -26.34 7.40
CA SER A 114 14.41 -25.41 8.49
C SER A 114 13.55 -25.68 9.74
N LYS A 115 12.28 -26.07 9.58
CA LYS A 115 11.39 -26.42 10.70
C LYS A 115 11.58 -27.85 11.20
N GLY A 116 11.84 -28.80 10.30
CA GLY A 116 12.18 -30.18 10.66
C GLY A 116 13.54 -30.29 11.38
N ALA A 117 14.45 -29.34 11.19
CA ALA A 117 15.69 -29.26 11.95
C ALA A 117 15.49 -28.83 13.42
N TYR A 118 14.37 -28.18 13.75
CA TYR A 118 13.99 -27.87 15.14
C TYR A 118 13.32 -29.04 15.89
N ASP A 119 12.93 -30.10 15.17
CA ASP A 119 12.18 -31.24 15.73
C ASP A 119 13.04 -32.50 15.99
N VAL A 120 14.37 -32.40 15.90
CA VAL A 120 15.30 -33.53 16.18
C VAL A 120 16.00 -33.38 17.53
N SER A 121 15.50 -32.54 18.43
CA SER A 121 16.08 -32.40 19.78
C SER A 121 15.05 -32.02 20.83
N ARG A 122 14.23 -33.01 21.25
CA ARG A 122 13.82 -33.17 22.66
C ARG A 122 13.20 -34.56 22.90
N HIS A 123 14.01 -35.42 23.53
CA HIS A 123 13.71 -36.36 24.64
C HIS A 123 12.25 -36.83 24.74
N GLY A 124 11.93 -38.11 24.58
CA GLY A 124 12.41 -39.17 25.47
C GLY A 124 11.51 -39.24 26.70
N GLY A 125 10.48 -40.09 26.66
CA GLY A 125 9.56 -40.32 27.77
C GLY A 125 8.33 -41.12 27.34
N LYS A 126 8.39 -42.44 27.49
CA LYS A 126 7.20 -43.31 27.45
C LYS A 126 6.38 -43.05 28.70
N GLU A 127 5.13 -42.62 28.59
CA GLU A 127 4.14 -42.86 29.65
C GLU A 127 2.78 -43.23 29.05
N HIS A 128 2.22 -44.29 29.62
CA HIS A 128 0.92 -44.87 29.29
C HIS A 128 -0.19 -44.08 29.99
N GLY A 129 -1.28 -43.79 29.30
CA GLY A 129 -2.50 -43.24 29.91
C GLY A 129 -3.70 -43.42 29.02
N HIS A 130 -4.64 -44.27 29.45
CA HIS A 130 -5.95 -44.48 28.83
C HIS A 130 -6.85 -43.25 29.02
N GLY A 131 -7.50 -42.78 27.95
CA GLY A 131 -8.52 -41.72 28.03
C GLY A 131 -9.20 -41.49 26.69
N GLU A 132 -10.45 -41.96 26.62
CA GLU A 132 -11.63 -41.55 25.82
C GLU A 132 -11.48 -41.02 24.39
N LYS A 133 -12.23 -41.68 23.49
CA LYS A 133 -12.32 -41.42 22.06
C LYS A 133 -13.10 -40.13 21.78
N GLU A 134 -12.40 -39.05 21.51
CA GLU A 134 -12.91 -38.01 20.61
C GLU A 134 -12.57 -38.39 19.16
N HIS A 135 -13.52 -38.21 18.26
CA HIS A 135 -13.33 -38.41 16.83
C HIS A 135 -12.42 -37.30 16.26
N GLU A 136 -11.12 -37.44 16.48
CA GLU A 136 -10.08 -36.59 15.91
C GLU A 136 -9.80 -37.05 14.47
N HIS A 137 -10.49 -36.44 13.50
CA HIS A 137 -10.18 -36.63 12.10
C HIS A 137 -8.81 -36.00 11.78
N GLY A 138 -7.79 -36.85 11.77
CA GLY A 138 -6.77 -36.90 10.73
C GLY A 138 -5.68 -35.83 10.81
N GLU A 139 -4.49 -36.27 11.19
CA GLU A 139 -3.17 -35.75 10.78
C GLU A 139 -3.20 -34.36 10.12
N LYS A 140 -2.86 -33.31 10.88
CA LYS A 140 -2.69 -31.95 10.33
C LYS A 140 -1.70 -32.03 9.17
N GLU A 141 -2.19 -32.03 7.92
CA GLU A 141 -1.33 -31.86 6.75
C GLU A 141 -0.40 -30.68 7.03
N PRO A 142 0.92 -30.81 6.78
CA PRO A 142 1.85 -29.72 7.02
C PRO A 142 1.38 -28.52 6.22
N ALA A 143 1.11 -27.41 6.92
CA ALA A 143 0.56 -26.19 6.34
C ALA A 143 1.30 -25.84 5.04
N ARG A 144 0.55 -25.78 3.92
CA ARG A 144 1.12 -25.42 2.62
C ARG A 144 1.61 -23.97 2.68
N VAL A 145 2.68 -23.68 1.94
CA VAL A 145 3.22 -22.31 1.85
C VAL A 145 2.42 -21.49 0.85
N TRP A 146 2.13 -22.09 -0.31
CA TRP A 146 1.53 -21.41 -1.45
C TRP A 146 0.13 -21.92 -1.74
N ALA A 147 -0.71 -21.03 -2.27
CA ALA A 147 -1.92 -21.42 -2.97
C ALA A 147 -1.59 -22.30 -4.19
N PRO A 148 -2.49 -23.20 -4.64
CA PRO A 148 -2.21 -24.10 -5.76
C PRO A 148 -1.84 -23.36 -7.06
N ASN A 149 -2.61 -22.34 -7.41
CA ASN A 149 -2.45 -21.57 -8.64
C ASN A 149 -1.71 -20.24 -8.41
N TYR A 150 -1.33 -19.60 -9.50
CA TYR A 150 -0.82 -18.23 -9.52
C TYR A 150 -1.46 -17.49 -10.70
N TYR A 151 -1.48 -16.16 -10.61
CA TYR A 151 -1.96 -15.28 -11.67
C TYR A 151 -0.78 -14.75 -12.46
N ASP A 152 -0.91 -14.68 -13.79
CA ASP A 152 0.08 -14.07 -14.67
C ASP A 152 -0.53 -13.09 -15.67
N VAL A 153 0.27 -12.10 -16.07
CA VAL A 153 -0.05 -11.14 -17.13
C VAL A 153 1.19 -10.94 -17.99
N ILE A 154 1.00 -10.92 -19.30
CA ILE A 154 2.07 -10.64 -20.26
C ILE A 154 2.24 -9.14 -20.37
N CYS A 155 3.47 -8.66 -20.30
CA CYS A 155 3.81 -7.28 -20.64
C CYS A 155 4.28 -7.25 -22.10
N PHE A 156 3.51 -6.62 -22.97
CA PHE A 156 3.75 -6.60 -24.42
C PHE A 156 4.80 -5.57 -24.84
N ASP A 157 4.98 -4.52 -24.05
CA ASP A 157 5.94 -3.44 -24.32
C ASP A 157 6.59 -2.89 -23.03
N ALA A 158 7.48 -1.91 -23.22
CA ALA A 158 8.23 -1.28 -22.15
C ALA A 158 7.37 -0.40 -21.24
N GLU A 159 6.27 0.17 -21.75
CA GLU A 159 5.37 1.02 -20.96
C GLU A 159 4.56 0.16 -19.99
N GLU A 160 3.97 -0.94 -20.47
CA GLU A 160 3.30 -1.91 -19.63
C GLU A 160 4.23 -2.51 -18.57
N LEU A 161 5.48 -2.81 -18.95
CA LEU A 161 6.50 -3.28 -18.01
C LEU A 161 6.75 -2.23 -16.91
N ALA A 162 6.98 -0.97 -17.28
CA ALA A 162 7.22 0.11 -16.33
C ALA A 162 6.03 0.33 -15.37
N VAL A 163 4.80 0.25 -15.88
CA VAL A 163 3.59 0.31 -15.04
C VAL A 163 3.57 -0.82 -14.01
N ARG A 164 3.93 -2.06 -14.42
CA ARG A 164 3.98 -3.20 -13.50
C ARG A 164 5.12 -3.10 -12.50
N GLU A 165 6.29 -2.61 -12.90
CA GLU A 165 7.40 -2.36 -11.97
C GLU A 165 7.00 -1.34 -10.90
N ASN A 166 6.37 -0.24 -11.31
CA ASN A 166 5.87 0.78 -10.39
C ASN A 166 4.80 0.21 -9.46
N TYR A 167 3.88 -0.61 -9.98
CA TYR A 167 2.88 -1.30 -9.17
C TYR A 167 3.52 -2.19 -8.11
N VAL A 168 4.49 -3.03 -8.49
CA VAL A 168 5.21 -3.92 -7.57
C VAL A 168 5.88 -3.13 -6.46
N ARG A 169 6.65 -2.08 -6.82
CA ARG A 169 7.38 -1.25 -5.84
C ARG A 169 6.45 -0.46 -4.92
N ALA A 170 5.27 -0.07 -5.39
CA ALA A 170 4.30 0.67 -4.60
C ALA A 170 3.45 -0.21 -3.66
N ASN A 171 3.53 -1.55 -3.76
CA ASN A 171 2.61 -2.44 -3.03
C ASN A 171 2.66 -2.31 -1.50
N PRO A 172 3.84 -2.23 -0.84
CA PRO A 172 3.90 -2.07 0.61
C PRO A 172 3.18 -0.81 1.09
N ARG A 173 3.38 0.30 0.37
CA ARG A 173 2.68 1.56 0.63
C ARG A 173 1.17 1.44 0.40
N ARG A 174 0.76 0.89 -0.75
CA ARG A 174 -0.66 0.66 -1.05
C ARG A 174 -1.35 -0.23 -0.01
N TRP A 175 -0.64 -1.22 0.51
CA TRP A 175 -1.12 -2.11 1.58
C TRP A 175 -1.38 -1.32 2.85
N ALA A 176 -0.40 -0.55 3.32
CA ALA A 176 -0.54 0.27 4.54
C ALA A 176 -1.66 1.33 4.42
N MET A 177 -1.91 1.83 3.22
CA MET A 177 -2.95 2.83 2.96
C MET A 177 -4.38 2.26 3.00
N ARG A 178 -4.58 0.93 3.09
CA ARG A 178 -5.91 0.32 3.17
C ARG A 178 -6.63 0.64 4.48
N ASP A 179 -5.86 0.86 5.53
CA ASP A 179 -6.37 1.07 6.88
C ASP A 179 -6.51 2.57 7.22
N VAL A 180 -6.26 3.46 6.25
CA VAL A 180 -6.49 4.90 6.42
C VAL A 180 -7.95 5.15 6.81
N PRO A 181 -8.22 5.79 7.96
CA PRO A 181 -9.58 6.06 8.40
C PRO A 181 -10.35 6.87 7.35
N GLN A 182 -11.61 6.52 7.12
CA GLN A 182 -12.49 7.24 6.22
C GLN A 182 -13.94 7.04 6.63
N GLY A 183 -14.80 8.02 6.36
CA GLY A 183 -16.20 7.96 6.73
C GLY A 183 -16.89 9.31 6.61
N SER A 184 -17.94 9.51 7.39
CA SER A 184 -18.66 10.79 7.50
C SER A 184 -18.52 11.36 8.91
N PHE A 185 -18.26 12.66 8.99
CA PHE A 185 -18.17 13.43 10.23
C PHE A 185 -19.04 14.69 10.07
N LYS A 186 -20.05 14.86 10.93
CA LYS A 186 -21.02 15.97 10.85
C LYS A 186 -21.60 16.17 9.43
N GLY A 187 -21.90 15.06 8.74
CA GLY A 187 -22.45 15.07 7.38
C GLY A 187 -21.42 15.31 6.26
N ARG A 188 -20.13 15.36 6.57
CA ARG A 188 -19.04 15.59 5.63
C ARG A 188 -18.14 14.37 5.51
N PHE A 189 -17.84 13.96 4.28
CA PHE A 189 -16.91 12.86 4.07
C PHE A 189 -15.47 13.26 4.40
N TYR A 190 -14.72 12.33 4.98
CA TYR A 190 -13.33 12.53 5.32
C TYR A 190 -12.48 11.29 5.02
N LYS A 191 -11.17 11.51 4.94
CA LYS A 191 -10.13 10.49 4.84
C LYS A 191 -8.89 10.96 5.60
N GLY A 192 -8.33 10.13 6.47
CA GLY A 192 -7.20 10.46 7.33
C GLY A 192 -7.58 10.73 8.79
N ASN A 193 -6.70 11.43 9.51
CA ASN A 193 -6.77 11.56 10.97
C ASN A 193 -7.77 12.66 11.40
N LEU A 194 -8.95 12.28 11.88
CA LEU A 194 -9.94 13.24 12.39
C LEU A 194 -9.48 13.99 13.65
N ALA A 195 -8.57 13.42 14.45
CA ALA A 195 -8.10 14.04 15.69
C ALA A 195 -7.44 15.40 15.43
N LEU A 196 -6.92 15.64 14.21
CA LEU A 196 -6.36 16.93 13.79
C LEU A 196 -7.33 18.11 13.95
N LEU A 197 -8.65 17.86 13.92
CA LEU A 197 -9.65 18.91 14.13
C LEU A 197 -9.72 19.40 15.59
N GLU A 198 -9.32 18.55 16.52
CA GLU A 198 -9.44 18.77 17.97
C GLU A 198 -8.09 19.00 18.65
N MET A 199 -6.98 18.92 17.90
CA MET A 199 -5.64 19.20 18.43
C MET A 199 -5.54 20.64 18.96
N HIS A 200 -4.98 20.76 20.17
CA HIS A 200 -4.68 22.01 20.86
C HIS A 200 -3.25 22.45 20.53
N VAL A 201 -3.04 22.85 19.27
CA VAL A 201 -1.75 23.33 18.73
C VAL A 201 -2.00 24.56 17.85
N PRO A 202 -0.97 25.39 17.57
CA PRO A 202 -1.09 26.51 16.66
C PRO A 202 -1.67 26.10 15.30
N ARG A 203 -2.60 26.89 14.77
CA ARG A 203 -3.25 26.64 13.49
C ARG A 203 -3.00 27.78 12.52
N MET A 204 -2.66 27.43 11.29
CA MET A 204 -2.42 28.38 10.21
C MET A 204 -3.40 28.16 9.07
N ALA A 205 -4.19 29.19 8.76
CA ALA A 205 -4.95 29.26 7.52
C ALA A 205 -4.01 29.66 6.39
N LEU A 206 -3.60 28.72 5.55
CA LEU A 206 -2.73 29.01 4.42
C LEU A 206 -3.55 29.51 3.24
N ARG A 207 -3.30 30.76 2.86
CA ARG A 207 -3.83 31.39 1.65
C ARG A 207 -2.70 32.09 0.91
N VAL A 208 -2.57 31.80 -0.39
CA VAL A 208 -1.56 32.44 -1.24
C VAL A 208 -2.24 33.23 -2.35
N SER A 209 -2.02 34.54 -2.37
CA SER A 209 -2.54 35.40 -3.44
C SER A 209 -1.87 35.05 -4.76
N ARG A 210 -2.63 35.09 -5.87
CA ARG A 210 -2.06 34.94 -7.22
C ARG A 210 -1.13 36.09 -7.63
N ARG A 211 -1.13 37.18 -6.86
CA ARG A 211 -0.24 38.35 -7.07
C ARG A 211 1.03 38.29 -6.22
N SER A 212 1.20 37.27 -5.38
CA SER A 212 2.40 37.13 -4.54
C SER A 212 3.63 36.96 -5.42
N SER A 213 4.73 37.62 -5.07
CA SER A 213 5.99 37.43 -5.78
C SER A 213 6.57 36.05 -5.49
N GLU A 214 7.50 35.59 -6.33
CA GLU A 214 8.22 34.33 -6.07
C GLU A 214 8.99 34.37 -4.75
N GLU A 215 9.52 35.55 -4.38
CA GLU A 215 10.24 35.75 -3.13
C GLU A 215 9.33 35.64 -1.91
N ASP A 216 8.11 36.21 -1.97
CA ASP A 216 7.11 36.09 -0.90
C ASP A 216 6.71 34.62 -0.69
N VAL A 217 6.47 33.89 -1.78
CA VAL A 217 6.12 32.45 -1.72
C VAL A 217 7.28 31.64 -1.14
N ALA A 218 8.52 31.93 -1.53
CA ALA A 218 9.70 31.26 -0.99
C ALA A 218 9.90 31.54 0.51
N GLN A 219 9.63 32.77 0.96
CA GLN A 219 9.67 33.10 2.38
C GLN A 219 8.60 32.35 3.18
N LEU A 220 7.38 32.30 2.65
CA LEU A 220 6.29 31.52 3.26
C LEU A 220 6.64 30.04 3.34
N GLN A 221 7.20 29.45 2.28
CA GLN A 221 7.66 28.06 2.26
C GLN A 221 8.70 27.78 3.35
N ARG A 222 9.68 28.69 3.56
CA ARG A 222 10.65 28.54 4.66
C ARG A 222 9.98 28.55 6.02
N GLY A 223 8.98 29.42 6.22
CA GLY A 223 8.17 29.44 7.44
C GLY A 223 7.39 28.14 7.66
N LEU A 224 6.74 27.63 6.61
CA LEU A 224 5.98 26.37 6.66
C LEU A 224 6.86 25.15 6.95
N ALA A 225 8.11 25.14 6.47
CA ALA A 225 9.06 24.06 6.73
C ALA A 225 9.41 23.93 8.22
N ALA A 226 9.37 25.04 8.97
CA ALA A 226 9.65 25.09 10.40
C ALA A 226 8.38 25.14 11.28
N PHE A 227 7.19 25.12 10.67
CA PHE A 227 5.95 25.29 11.40
C PHE A 227 5.52 24.00 12.11
N GLU A 228 5.40 24.06 13.43
CA GLU A 228 4.87 22.97 14.26
C GLU A 228 3.42 23.29 14.65
N GLY A 229 2.48 22.60 14.01
CA GLY A 229 1.05 22.84 14.22
C GLY A 229 0.19 22.22 13.14
N VAL A 230 -1.00 22.77 12.95
CA VAL A 230 -1.94 22.39 11.88
C VAL A 230 -1.97 23.47 10.81
N VAL A 231 -1.62 23.13 9.58
CA VAL A 231 -1.83 23.99 8.41
C VAL A 231 -3.09 23.54 7.68
N CYS A 232 -4.02 24.48 7.51
CA CYS A 232 -5.30 24.24 6.87
C CYS A 232 -5.42 25.08 5.59
N SER A 233 -5.83 24.47 4.49
CA SER A 233 -6.05 25.16 3.21
C SER A 233 -6.98 24.39 2.30
N THR A 234 -7.39 25.05 1.22
CA THR A 234 -8.02 24.40 0.06
C THR A 234 -6.99 23.91 -0.95
N PHE A 235 -5.72 24.35 -0.88
CA PHE A 235 -4.63 23.95 -1.79
C PHE A 235 -4.97 24.03 -3.29
N PHE A 236 -5.83 25.00 -3.67
CA PHE A 236 -6.33 25.11 -5.03
C PHE A 236 -5.48 26.02 -5.91
N SER A 237 -4.94 27.11 -5.35
CA SER A 237 -4.11 28.04 -6.11
C SER A 237 -2.71 27.46 -6.37
N PRO A 238 -2.01 27.91 -7.43
CA PRO A 238 -0.63 27.47 -7.70
C PRO A 238 0.32 27.71 -6.53
N GLY A 239 0.18 28.85 -5.84
CA GLY A 239 1.00 29.19 -4.67
C GLY A 239 0.77 28.25 -3.48
N GLU A 240 -0.49 27.92 -3.18
CA GLU A 240 -0.81 26.95 -2.12
C GLU A 240 -0.34 25.53 -2.48
N ARG A 241 -0.47 25.11 -3.74
CA ARG A 241 0.07 23.82 -4.21
C ARG A 241 1.58 23.74 -4.09
N SER A 242 2.27 24.84 -4.38
CA SER A 242 3.72 24.95 -4.17
C SER A 242 4.08 24.82 -2.68
N CYS A 243 3.31 25.42 -1.79
CA CYS A 243 3.47 25.29 -0.34
C CYS A 243 3.13 23.87 0.17
N LEU A 244 2.13 23.20 -0.42
CA LEU A 244 1.75 21.83 -0.07
C LEU A 244 2.92 20.85 -0.23
N ASN A 245 3.76 21.03 -1.24
CA ASN A 245 4.95 20.19 -1.42
C ASN A 245 5.90 20.27 -0.22
N VAL A 246 6.09 21.46 0.34
CA VAL A 246 6.90 21.67 1.54
C VAL A 246 6.26 21.02 2.76
N LEU A 247 4.95 21.21 2.94
CA LEU A 247 4.21 20.64 4.07
C LEU A 247 4.25 19.10 4.09
N ARG A 248 4.14 18.45 2.92
CA ARG A 248 4.18 16.98 2.82
C ARG A 248 5.56 16.43 3.17
N ALA A 249 6.63 17.17 2.86
CA ALA A 249 8.00 16.82 3.21
C ALA A 249 8.36 17.11 4.68
N GLY A 250 7.70 18.10 5.30
CA GLY A 250 7.91 18.54 6.68
C GLY A 250 7.11 17.77 7.73
N THR A 251 7.05 18.34 8.93
CA THR A 251 6.45 17.75 10.14
C THR A 251 5.06 18.31 10.49
N ALA A 252 4.65 19.42 9.87
CA ALA A 252 3.33 20.01 10.09
C ALA A 252 2.20 19.01 9.80
N HIS A 253 1.11 19.14 10.56
CA HIS A 253 -0.15 18.47 10.26
C HIS A 253 -0.87 19.24 9.15
N ILE A 254 -1.52 18.51 8.26
CA ILE A 254 -2.14 19.05 7.05
C ILE A 254 -3.63 18.72 7.07
N VAL A 255 -4.45 19.76 7.16
CA VAL A 255 -5.89 19.65 6.95
C VAL A 255 -6.22 20.23 5.58
N TRP A 256 -6.62 19.36 4.65
CA TRP A 256 -7.15 19.78 3.36
C TRP A 256 -8.66 19.86 3.45
N MET A 257 -9.19 21.09 3.50
CA MET A 257 -10.61 21.34 3.34
C MET A 257 -10.94 21.38 1.85
N LEU A 258 -11.53 20.31 1.34
CA LEU A 258 -11.80 20.18 -0.07
C LEU A 258 -13.09 20.93 -0.44
N PRO A 259 -13.05 21.83 -1.43
CA PRO A 259 -14.25 22.44 -2.01
C PRO A 259 -15.02 21.49 -2.95
N MET A 260 -14.82 20.17 -2.81
CA MET A 260 -15.44 19.10 -3.59
C MET A 260 -15.40 17.80 -2.79
N GLY A 261 -16.00 16.73 -3.33
CA GLY A 261 -15.97 15.39 -2.76
C GLY A 261 -14.54 14.89 -2.53
N VAL A 262 -14.38 14.00 -1.55
CA VAL A 262 -13.06 13.45 -1.22
C VAL A 262 -12.65 12.46 -2.32
N PRO A 263 -11.46 12.61 -2.94
CA PRO A 263 -11.01 11.67 -3.95
C PRO A 263 -10.93 10.24 -3.41
N GLU A 264 -11.32 9.28 -4.25
CA GLU A 264 -11.32 7.86 -3.89
C GLU A 264 -9.90 7.35 -3.59
N SER A 265 -8.94 7.74 -4.42
CA SER A 265 -7.54 7.32 -4.31
C SER A 265 -6.66 8.43 -3.72
N ILE A 266 -5.70 8.01 -2.87
CA ILE A 266 -4.69 8.89 -2.31
C ILE A 266 -3.46 8.85 -3.23
N PRO A 267 -3.03 9.98 -3.82
CA PRO A 267 -1.82 10.05 -4.62
C PRO A 267 -0.57 9.66 -3.83
N ALA A 268 0.44 9.13 -4.51
CA ALA A 268 1.64 8.55 -3.88
C ALA A 268 2.45 9.56 -3.04
N ASP A 269 2.43 10.83 -3.44
CA ASP A 269 3.11 11.93 -2.76
C ASP A 269 2.43 12.35 -1.44
N TRP A 270 1.23 11.84 -1.14
CA TRP A 270 0.56 11.99 0.15
C TRP A 270 0.79 10.81 1.10
N THR A 271 1.31 9.68 0.62
CA THR A 271 1.44 8.45 1.41
C THR A 271 2.10 8.69 2.76
N ARG A 272 3.23 9.40 2.79
CA ARG A 272 3.96 9.68 4.04
C ARG A 272 3.09 10.41 5.07
N SER A 273 2.44 11.50 4.67
CA SER A 273 1.60 12.30 5.57
C SER A 273 0.42 11.51 6.15
N PHE A 274 -0.15 10.57 5.38
CA PHE A 274 -1.22 9.71 5.89
C PHE A 274 -0.70 8.63 6.84
N LEU A 275 0.42 7.98 6.51
CA LEU A 275 1.01 6.92 7.34
C LEU A 275 1.55 7.46 8.66
N GLU A 276 2.02 8.71 8.68
CA GLU A 276 2.44 9.41 9.90
C GLU A 276 1.25 10.07 10.63
N GLU A 277 0.01 9.79 10.22
CA GLU A 277 -1.23 10.35 10.81
C GLU A 277 -1.31 11.88 10.82
N ARG A 278 -0.52 12.55 9.97
CA ARG A 278 -0.45 14.01 9.84
C ARG A 278 -1.42 14.59 8.83
N ALA A 279 -2.15 13.77 8.08
CA ALA A 279 -3.06 14.25 7.04
C ALA A 279 -4.53 14.00 7.39
N LEU A 280 -5.36 15.00 7.15
CA LEU A 280 -6.81 14.90 7.08
C LEU A 280 -7.31 15.58 5.82
N TRP A 281 -8.06 14.84 5.02
CA TRP A 281 -8.86 15.36 3.93
C TRP A 281 -10.30 15.36 4.38
N ILE A 282 -10.97 16.51 4.30
CA ILE A 282 -12.38 16.64 4.66
C ILE A 282 -13.11 17.48 3.61
N SER A 283 -14.14 16.90 3.03
CA SER A 283 -14.99 17.63 2.09
C SER A 283 -15.81 18.68 2.84
N THR A 284 -15.92 19.88 2.28
CA THR A 284 -16.86 20.90 2.78
C THR A 284 -18.23 20.79 2.10
N PHE A 285 -18.44 19.78 1.26
CA PHE A 285 -19.63 19.56 0.42
C PHE A 285 -20.10 18.09 0.41
N PRO A 286 -21.32 17.82 -0.07
CA PRO A 286 -21.78 16.45 -0.32
C PRO A 286 -20.85 15.70 -1.30
N ASN A 287 -20.73 14.38 -1.14
CA ASN A 287 -19.73 13.57 -1.85
C ASN A 287 -19.96 13.48 -3.37
N GLU A 288 -21.17 13.78 -3.83
CA GLU A 288 -21.56 13.71 -5.24
C GLU A 288 -20.97 14.85 -6.08
N MET A 289 -20.46 15.91 -5.44
CA MET A 289 -19.87 17.04 -6.14
C MET A 289 -18.40 16.73 -6.48
N THR A 290 -18.14 16.30 -7.72
CA THR A 290 -16.81 15.90 -8.17
C THR A 290 -15.88 17.07 -8.45
N ASP A 291 -16.43 18.22 -8.82
CA ASP A 291 -15.67 19.39 -9.27
C ASP A 291 -15.90 20.60 -8.37
N ALA A 292 -14.83 21.36 -8.14
CA ALA A 292 -14.88 22.59 -7.39
C ALA A 292 -15.46 23.73 -8.24
N SER A 293 -16.51 24.37 -7.74
CA SER A 293 -17.03 25.64 -8.25
C SER A 293 -16.40 26.83 -7.51
N ARG A 294 -16.53 28.04 -8.07
CA ARG A 294 -16.10 29.27 -7.39
C ARG A 294 -16.77 29.43 -6.02
N ALA A 295 -18.08 29.25 -5.96
CA ALA A 295 -18.84 29.34 -4.71
C ALA A 295 -18.35 28.31 -3.67
N SER A 296 -18.05 27.08 -4.11
CA SER A 296 -17.53 26.07 -3.20
C SER A 296 -16.13 26.39 -2.68
N CYS A 297 -15.26 26.97 -3.51
CA CYS A 297 -13.94 27.42 -3.08
C CYS A 297 -14.04 28.57 -2.07
N GLU A 298 -14.93 29.54 -2.30
CA GLU A 298 -15.16 30.67 -1.38
C GLU A 298 -15.67 30.17 -0.02
N GLN A 299 -16.63 29.25 -0.02
CA GLN A 299 -17.14 28.63 1.21
C GLN A 299 -16.09 27.79 1.95
N ALA A 300 -15.28 27.01 1.23
CA ALA A 300 -14.22 26.21 1.83
C ALA A 300 -13.14 27.11 2.45
N ASN A 301 -12.76 28.20 1.78
CA ASN A 301 -11.83 29.18 2.34
C ASN A 301 -12.38 29.83 3.62
N PHE A 302 -13.67 30.16 3.65
CA PHE A 302 -14.31 30.66 4.88
C PHE A 302 -14.21 29.65 6.03
N LEU A 303 -14.45 28.36 5.78
CA LEU A 303 -14.33 27.31 6.79
C LEU A 303 -12.89 27.11 7.27
N VAL A 304 -11.90 27.26 6.38
CA VAL A 304 -10.47 27.23 6.73
C VAL A 304 -10.16 28.34 7.75
N GLU A 305 -10.59 29.57 7.48
CA GLU A 305 -10.35 30.72 8.36
C GLU A 305 -11.03 30.56 9.72
N GLN A 306 -12.30 30.10 9.74
CA GLN A 306 -13.01 29.81 10.99
C GLN A 306 -12.28 28.75 11.82
N PHE A 307 -11.91 27.62 11.21
CA PHE A 307 -11.24 26.52 11.91
C PHE A 307 -9.91 26.92 12.56
N CYS A 308 -9.12 27.75 11.87
CA CYS A 308 -7.83 28.19 12.39
C CYS A 308 -7.99 29.25 13.48
N SER A 309 -8.95 30.16 13.32
CA SER A 309 -9.26 31.19 14.33
C SER A 309 -9.72 30.57 15.65
N ASP A 310 -10.65 29.61 15.58
CA ASP A 310 -11.17 28.90 16.75
C ASP A 310 -10.07 28.11 17.49
N GLY A 311 -9.15 27.51 16.74
CA GLY A 311 -8.04 26.74 17.32
C GLY A 311 -7.01 27.61 18.02
N ASN A 312 -6.66 28.76 17.44
CA ASN A 312 -5.69 29.68 18.04
C ASN A 312 -6.22 30.29 19.34
N ASN A 313 -7.53 30.59 19.40
CA ASN A 313 -8.17 31.06 20.63
C ASN A 313 -8.10 30.03 21.77
N LYS A 314 -8.20 28.73 21.44
CA LYS A 314 -8.09 27.65 22.44
C LYS A 314 -6.65 27.40 22.87
N ALA A 315 -5.70 27.39 21.94
CA ALA A 315 -4.28 27.18 22.25
C ALA A 315 -3.73 28.25 23.21
N GLY A 316 -4.17 29.51 23.08
CA GLY A 316 -3.76 30.60 23.97
C GLY A 316 -4.45 30.63 25.35
N GLN A 317 -5.43 29.77 25.60
CA GLN A 317 -6.08 29.64 26.92
C GLN A 317 -5.40 28.58 27.81
N GLU A 318 -4.57 27.71 27.23
CA GLU A 318 -3.89 26.60 27.92
C GLU A 318 -2.38 26.81 28.08
N SER A 319 -1.82 27.90 27.53
CA SER A 319 -0.41 28.33 27.64
C SER A 319 -0.18 29.28 28.82
#